data_AF-A0A1E5H1D9-F1
#
_entry.id   AF-A0A1E5H1D9-F1
#
_cell.length_a   1.000
_cell.length_b   1.000
_cell.length_c   1.000
_cell.angle_alpha   90.00
_cell.angle_beta   90.00
_cell.angle_gamma   90.00
#
_symmetry.space_group_name_H-M   'P 1'
#
loop_
_entity.id
_entity.type
_entity.pdbx_description
1 polymer ?
#
loop_
_entity_poly.entity_id
_entity_poly.type
_entity_poly.pdbx_seq_one_letter_code
_entity_poly.pdbx_strand_id
1 'polypeptide(L)'
;MKKKFNNSTTRVIVSIFLGIILGVFVCFMAIRTGYTYVKSSSLTEYSVNILGFTIFDIQKVGNEFKGTPNNSNMMFIGIIFSMILATATEIVIALKNRKGRGITND
;
A
#
# COMPACT_ATOMS: atom_id res chain seq x y z
N MET A 1 2.97 -1.93 -32.12
CA MET A 1 2.48 -2.07 -30.72
C MET A 1 2.60 -0.81 -29.83
N LYS A 2 2.89 0.40 -30.37
CA LYS A 2 3.12 1.62 -29.55
C LYS A 2 1.86 2.41 -29.12
N LYS A 3 0.66 2.05 -29.56
CA LYS A 3 -0.54 2.89 -29.40
C LYS A 3 -1.38 2.62 -28.13
N LYS A 4 -1.09 1.55 -27.39
CA LYS A 4 -1.96 1.05 -26.29
C LYS A 4 -1.76 1.76 -24.92
N PHE A 5 -0.74 2.60 -24.76
CA PHE A 5 -0.44 3.32 -23.51
C PHE A 5 -0.81 4.82 -23.51
N ASN A 6 -1.51 5.31 -24.54
CA ASN A 6 -1.85 6.73 -24.61
C ASN A 6 -3.19 7.11 -23.94
N ASN A 7 -3.82 6.17 -23.21
CA ASN A 7 -5.10 6.42 -22.56
C ASN A 7 -4.89 6.64 -21.07
N SER A 8 -5.09 7.88 -20.61
CA SER A 8 -4.86 8.28 -19.20
C SER A 8 -5.62 7.39 -18.23
N THR A 9 -6.86 7.03 -18.59
CA THR A 9 -7.72 6.14 -17.81
C THR A 9 -7.08 4.78 -17.57
N THR A 10 -6.48 4.16 -18.59
CA THR A 10 -5.83 2.85 -18.45
C THR A 10 -4.61 2.91 -17.53
N ARG A 11 -3.82 3.98 -17.60
CA ARG A 11 -2.66 4.18 -16.72
C ARG A 11 -3.09 4.33 -15.26
N VAL A 12 -4.13 5.13 -15.00
CA VAL A 12 -4.68 5.30 -13.66
C VAL A 12 -5.19 3.97 -13.12
N ILE A 13 -5.97 3.22 -13.91
CA ILE A 13 -6.49 1.90 -13.50
C ILE A 13 -5.35 0.95 -13.14
N VAL A 14 -4.31 0.83 -13.98
CA VAL A 14 -3.15 -0.03 -13.69
C VAL A 14 -2.43 0.42 -12.42
N SER A 15 -2.29 1.74 -12.21
CA SER A 15 -1.66 2.29 -11.01
C SER A 15 -2.47 2.00 -9.75
N ILE A 16 -3.80 2.01 -9.84
CA ILE A 16 -4.68 1.64 -8.72
C ILE A 16 -4.46 0.17 -8.35
N PHE A 17 -4.49 -0.75 -9.33
CA PHE A 17 -4.24 -2.16 -9.06
C PHE A 17 -2.86 -2.42 -8.45
N LEU A 18 -1.82 -1.78 -8.99
CA LEU A 18 -0.46 -1.88 -8.43
C LEU A 18 -0.39 -1.34 -7.00
N GLY A 19 -1.08 -0.25 -6.70
CA GLY A 19 -1.09 0.33 -5.36
C GLY A 19 -1.85 -0.52 -4.34
N ILE A 20 -2.92 -1.21 -4.76
CA ILE A 20 -3.60 -2.21 -3.92
C ILE A 20 -2.64 -3.36 -3.58
N ILE A 21 -1.93 -3.91 -4.58
CA ILE A 21 -0.94 -4.98 -4.36
C ILE A 21 0.16 -4.52 -3.39
N LEU A 22 0.65 -3.29 -3.57
CA LEU A 22 1.63 -2.70 -2.66
C LEU A 22 1.08 -2.56 -1.24
N GLY A 23 -0.16 -2.10 -1.08
CA GLY A 23 -0.83 -2.01 0.22
C GLY A 23 -0.98 -3.37 0.91
N VAL A 24 -1.35 -4.41 0.17
CA VAL A 24 -1.40 -5.79 0.69
C VAL A 24 -0.02 -6.24 1.16
N PHE A 25 1.03 -5.96 0.39
CA PHE A 25 2.40 -6.31 0.77
C PHE A 25 2.86 -5.59 2.04
N VAL A 26 2.51 -4.31 2.19
CA VAL A 26 2.81 -3.51 3.40
C VAL A 26 2.09 -4.08 4.62
N CYS A 27 0.79 -4.40 4.51
CA CYS A 27 0.03 -5.06 5.57
C CYS A 27 0.66 -6.40 5.96
N PHE A 28 1.06 -7.22 4.98
CA PHE A 28 1.72 -8.50 5.22
C PHE A 28 3.04 -8.35 6.00
N MET A 29 3.90 -7.40 5.60
CA MET A 29 5.15 -7.11 6.30
C MET A 29 4.93 -6.64 7.74
N ALA A 30 3.94 -5.77 7.95
CA ALA A 30 3.61 -5.26 9.28
C ALA A 30 3.09 -6.37 10.21
N ILE A 31 2.20 -7.23 9.73
CA ILE A 31 1.67 -8.37 10.50
C ILE A 31 2.80 -9.34 10.85
N ARG A 32 3.67 -9.67 9.89
CA ARG A 32 4.84 -10.53 10.13
C ARG A 32 5.75 -9.94 11.21
N THR A 33 5.99 -8.63 11.16
CA THR A 33 6.79 -7.93 12.16
C THR A 33 6.11 -7.96 13.52
N GLY A 34 4.79 -7.75 13.58
CA GLY A 34 4.00 -7.84 14.81
C GLY A 34 4.10 -9.23 15.48
N TYR A 35 3.95 -10.31 14.71
CA TYR A 35 4.11 -11.67 15.25
C TYR A 35 5.53 -11.95 15.75
N THR A 36 6.54 -11.40 15.08
CA THR A 36 7.94 -11.53 15.50
C THR A 36 8.17 -10.79 16.81
N TYR A 37 7.64 -9.58 16.93
CA TYR A 37 7.78 -8.71 18.10
C TYR A 37 7.07 -9.27 19.35
N VAL A 38 5.86 -9.79 19.17
CA VAL A 38 5.10 -10.45 20.26
C VAL A 38 5.86 -11.64 20.82
N LYS A 39 6.43 -12.48 19.93
CA LYS A 39 7.21 -13.65 20.33
C LYS A 39 8.52 -13.27 21.01
N SER A 40 9.24 -12.27 20.50
CA SER A 40 10.52 -11.83 21.08
C SER A 40 10.34 -11.15 22.44
N SER A 41 9.25 -10.40 22.61
CA SER A 41 9.01 -9.58 23.80
C SER A 41 8.12 -10.27 24.85
N SER A 42 7.72 -11.53 24.60
CA SER A 42 6.82 -12.31 25.48
C SER A 42 5.52 -11.57 25.84
N LEU A 43 5.02 -10.75 24.92
CA LEU A 43 3.80 -9.98 25.12
C LEU A 43 2.57 -10.88 25.04
N THR A 44 1.56 -10.57 25.83
CA THR A 44 0.25 -11.23 25.78
C THR A 44 -0.66 -10.63 24.72
N GLU A 45 -0.42 -9.37 24.34
CA GLU A 45 -1.20 -8.63 23.35
C GLU A 45 -0.34 -7.65 22.57
N TYR A 46 -0.69 -7.40 21.30
CA TYR A 46 -0.05 -6.39 20.47
C TYR A 46 -0.94 -5.99 19.30
N SER A 47 -1.15 -4.69 19.14
CA SER A 47 -1.86 -4.09 18.02
C SER A 47 -0.88 -3.62 16.96
N VAL A 48 -0.98 -4.20 15.76
CA VAL A 48 -0.18 -3.81 14.60
C VAL A 48 -0.79 -2.54 14.00
N ASN A 49 -0.07 -1.43 14.13
CA ASN A 49 -0.49 -0.12 13.64
C ASN A 49 0.27 0.26 12.37
N ILE A 50 -0.44 0.77 11.36
CA ILE A 50 0.12 1.34 10.13
C ILE A 50 -0.52 2.71 9.91
N LEU A 51 0.31 3.76 9.76
CA LEU A 51 -0.16 5.14 9.52
C LEU A 51 -1.21 5.62 10.56
N GLY A 52 -1.11 5.13 11.80
CA GLY A 52 -2.05 5.44 12.88
C GLY A 52 -3.31 4.56 12.94
N PHE A 53 -3.49 3.64 12.00
CA PHE A 53 -4.61 2.70 11.97
C PHE A 53 -4.20 1.32 12.46
N THR A 54 -4.95 0.74 13.39
CA THR A 54 -4.79 -0.66 13.79
C THR A 54 -5.31 -1.57 12.71
N ILE A 55 -4.42 -2.31 12.07
CA ILE A 55 -4.79 -3.23 10.98
C ILE A 55 -5.01 -4.65 11.48
N PHE A 56 -4.36 -5.02 12.59
CA PHE A 56 -4.34 -6.40 13.07
C PHE A 56 -4.04 -6.44 14.56
N ASP A 57 -4.85 -7.16 15.31
CA ASP A 57 -4.64 -7.35 16.75
C ASP A 57 -4.18 -8.78 17.02
N ILE A 58 -3.08 -8.91 17.75
CA ILE A 58 -2.52 -10.19 18.17
C ILE A 58 -2.79 -10.34 19.65
N GLN A 59 -3.45 -11.44 20.04
CA GLN A 59 -3.72 -11.76 21.44
C GLN A 59 -3.35 -13.21 21.73
N LYS A 60 -2.74 -13.44 22.89
CA LYS A 60 -2.41 -14.77 23.38
C LYS A 60 -3.65 -15.37 24.06
N VAL A 61 -4.21 -16.42 23.47
CA VAL A 61 -5.36 -17.15 24.02
C VAL A 61 -4.87 -18.53 24.43
N GLY A 62 -4.64 -18.71 25.74
CA GLY A 62 -4.01 -19.92 26.27
C GLY A 62 -2.54 -20.02 25.84
N ASN A 63 -2.22 -21.04 25.05
CA ASN A 63 -0.85 -21.30 24.56
C ASN A 63 -0.63 -20.90 23.10
N GLU A 64 -1.64 -20.33 22.43
CA GLU A 64 -1.60 -19.94 21.02
C GLU A 64 -1.77 -18.43 20.84
N PHE A 65 -1.14 -17.87 19.81
CA PHE A 65 -1.37 -16.48 19.40
C PHE A 65 -2.46 -16.43 18.34
N LYS A 66 -3.61 -15.87 18.70
CA LYS A 66 -4.70 -15.58 17.76
C LYS A 66 -4.56 -14.16 17.23
N GLY A 67 -4.81 -14.02 15.93
CA GLY A 67 -4.80 -12.75 15.25
C GLY A 67 -6.20 -12.39 14.77
N THR A 68 -6.67 -11.18 15.08
CA THR A 68 -7.95 -10.65 14.63
C THR A 68 -7.70 -9.54 13.61
N PRO A 69 -8.10 -9.72 12.34
CA PRO A 69 -7.91 -8.70 11.33
C PRO A 69 -8.95 -7.58 11.45
N ASN A 70 -8.50 -6.33 11.25
CA ASN A 70 -9.39 -5.21 11.02
C ASN A 70 -9.51 -4.97 9.51
N ASN A 71 -10.48 -5.65 8.89
CA ASN A 71 -10.67 -5.64 7.44
C ASN A 71 -10.89 -4.22 6.88
N SER A 72 -11.63 -3.37 7.60
CA SER A 72 -11.91 -1.99 7.20
C SER A 72 -10.63 -1.17 7.12
N ASN A 73 -9.78 -1.26 8.14
CA ASN A 73 -8.51 -0.54 8.17
C ASN A 73 -7.52 -1.09 7.14
N MET A 74 -7.43 -2.42 6.99
CA MET A 74 -6.58 -3.06 5.96
C MET A 74 -6.97 -2.63 4.54
N MET A 75 -8.28 -2.58 4.24
CA MET A 75 -8.79 -2.10 2.96
C MET A 75 -8.46 -0.62 2.76
N PHE A 76 -8.62 0.20 3.81
CA PHE A 76 -8.31 1.62 3.77
C PHE A 76 -6.83 1.88 3.45
N ILE A 77 -5.91 1.10 4.04
CA ILE A 77 -4.48 1.16 3.70
C ILE A 77 -4.25 0.87 2.21
N GLY A 78 -4.88 -0.19 1.66
CA GLY A 78 -4.80 -0.50 0.23
C GLY A 78 -5.27 0.66 -0.66
N ILE A 79 -6.38 1.30 -0.29
CA ILE A 79 -6.92 2.46 -1.00
C ILE A 79 -5.95 3.64 -0.94
N ILE A 80 -5.38 3.96 0.22
CA ILE A 80 -4.36 5.02 0.36
C ILE A 80 -3.20 4.79 -0.59
N PHE A 81 -2.61 3.58 -0.59
CA PHE A 81 -1.47 3.28 -1.48
C PHE A 81 -1.85 3.37 -2.96
N SER A 82 -3.07 2.96 -3.32
CA SER A 82 -3.60 3.12 -4.69
C SER A 82 -3.72 4.58 -5.12
N MET A 83 -4.22 5.46 -4.25
CA MET A 83 -4.37 6.89 -4.53
C MET A 83 -3.01 7.56 -4.67
N ILE A 84 -2.08 7.24 -3.77
CA ILE A 84 -0.70 7.77 -3.81
C ILE A 84 -0.04 7.36 -5.12
N LEU A 85 -0.10 6.07 -5.49
CA LEU A 85 0.59 5.57 -6.67
C LEU A 85 -0.02 6.12 -7.98
N ALA A 86 -1.35 6.20 -8.06
CA ALA A 86 -2.03 6.80 -9.20
C ALA A 86 -1.65 8.28 -9.36
N THR A 87 -1.69 9.05 -8.27
CA THR A 87 -1.34 10.47 -8.28
C THR A 87 0.13 10.69 -8.65
N ALA A 88 1.05 9.92 -8.05
CA ALA A 88 2.48 9.98 -8.36
C ALA A 88 2.76 9.66 -9.84
N THR A 89 2.08 8.65 -10.39
CA THR A 89 2.25 8.25 -11.80
C THR A 89 1.77 9.34 -12.76
N GLU A 90 0.67 10.02 -12.46
CA GLU A 90 0.20 11.16 -13.26
C GLU A 90 1.14 12.37 -13.15
N ILE A 91 1.64 12.68 -11.94
CA ILE A 91 2.61 13.77 -11.73
C ILE A 91 3.89 13.52 -12.54
N VAL A 92 4.48 12.32 -12.43
CA VAL A 92 5.72 11.96 -13.14
C VAL A 92 5.54 12.10 -14.65
N ILE A 93 4.39 11.71 -15.19
CA ILE A 93 4.12 11.78 -16.62
C ILE A 93 3.84 13.22 -17.07
N ALA A 94 3.11 14.00 -16.27
CA ALA A 94 2.92 15.43 -16.52
C ALA A 94 4.26 16.18 -16.58
N LEU A 95 5.17 15.90 -15.64
CA LEU A 95 6.52 16.48 -15.60
C LEU A 95 7.35 16.05 -16.82
N LYS A 96 7.31 14.76 -17.18
CA LYS A 96 8.01 14.24 -18.37
C LYS A 96 7.52 14.90 -19.67
N ASN A 97 6.21 15.10 -19.80
CA ASN A 97 5.61 15.73 -20.98
C ASN A 97 5.94 17.23 -21.07
N ARG A 98 6.05 17.93 -19.94
CA ARG A 98 6.51 19.34 -19.91
C ARG A 98 7.97 19.45 -20.36
N LYS A 99 8.86 18.58 -19.87
CA LYS A 99 10.27 18.58 -20.26
C LYS A 99 10.48 18.28 -21.76
N GLY A 100 9.66 17.41 -22.35
CA GLY A 100 9.71 17.10 -23.78
C GLY A 100 9.30 18.27 -24.70
N ARG A 101 8.35 19.11 -24.28
CA ARG A 101 7.93 20.30 -25.05
C ARG A 101 8.93 21.46 -24.99
N GLY A 102 9.73 21.54 -23.94
CA GLY A 102 10.79 22.57 -23.81
C GLY A 102 11.97 22.36 -24.75
N ILE A 103 12.13 21.20 -25.37
CA ILE A 103 13.25 20.88 -26.29
C ILE A 103 12.86 21.13 -27.76
N THR A 104 11.56 21.24 -28.07
CA THR A 104 11.05 21.45 -29.44
C THR A 104 10.78 22.91 -29.80
N ASN A 105 11.10 23.85 -28.91
CA ASN A 105 10.86 25.29 -29.11
C ASN A 105 12.14 26.09 -29.37
N ASP A 106 13.28 25.43 -29.59
CA ASP A 106 14.53 26.05 -30.05
C ASP A 106 14.80 25.70 -31.53
#